data_AF-A0A2R7MPC7-F1
#
_entry.id   AF-A0A2R7MPC7-F1
#
_cell.length_a   1.000
_cell.length_b   1.000
_cell.length_c   1.000
_cell.angle_alpha   90.00
_cell.angle_beta   90.00
_cell.angle_gamma   90.00
#
_symmetry.space_group_name_H-M   'P 1'
#
loop_
_entity.id
_entity.type
_entity.pdbx_description
1 polymer ?
#
loop_
_entity_poly.entity_id
_entity_poly.type
_entity_poly.pdbx_seq_one_letter_code
_entity_poly.pdbx_strand_id
1 'polypeptide(L)'
;MNLDQNIYSKESVKARMLQNATKVWGLRSPQSLDPFVKLLIDAFSTEVFKANNEIQTVNARILEKLAKLLTPSIYTHPIPAHSVAFTQPYESSEVLLEHTEFFFRKQMTSTIKSESDKQLNIPFTPVGNVRINKVHTSIMFVGNTCYSIDDRFNKIPIARFQGRPEDYRKITIGVDVSKYVSENFPKYLSVFCSNPAFEHLDFVYKLLPYINVTSNGNPLFVREGLSYLTESQDDGYEQMFKEQSIRNKVIEDIKSIYRHKFIEVTGTSQSLFSEPGQLPQNLDFLAGKEEITKFLDNKRYLWLTFEFPPQFSAEILDNFSFVLNAFPVYNRGWKKTEYSLDIMGNNIPLVTDEGEHFLYVDEVQDGDGRKYTEIPFTPADDLKKGLYTVRKGGMERFTSRNAVDMIANVLELTRDEIAAFSLLNRDNVKGVLSEMSDKMKTMVQKVNNAKRNIRQELNYVIMEPVEKTDHTYAAFWVTHCTLANHMRPGTELSNQLKSQTVVLLTETLGGAEEQKGTDSIQAYKYALTTRDKIISLEDVKNYCRMILKDEVREVRVRRGTMISNKPKEGFIRTVEVEIIPQNYSFYGRAYWENMSNIIRNQIIAKAIDGIEYIVKIN
;
A
#
# COMPACT_ATOMS: atom_id res chain seq x y z
N MET A 1 -29.85 5.11 -16.32
CA MET A 1 -29.98 5.55 -17.72
C MET A 1 -30.43 7.01 -17.70
N ASN A 2 -29.66 7.88 -18.36
CA ASN A 2 -29.54 9.32 -18.12
C ASN A 2 -30.78 10.14 -18.50
N LEU A 3 -31.51 10.71 -17.53
CA LEU A 3 -32.49 11.78 -17.82
C LEU A 3 -31.80 13.13 -18.07
N ASP A 4 -30.66 13.41 -17.43
CA ASP A 4 -29.99 14.72 -17.54
C ASP A 4 -29.24 14.92 -18.88
N GLN A 5 -28.80 13.85 -19.55
CA GLN A 5 -28.13 13.97 -20.86
C GLN A 5 -29.09 14.40 -21.98
N ASN A 6 -30.38 14.07 -21.88
CA ASN A 6 -31.36 14.42 -22.92
C ASN A 6 -31.80 15.89 -22.88
N ILE A 7 -31.59 16.58 -21.74
CA ILE A 7 -31.96 17.99 -21.57
C ILE A 7 -30.94 18.93 -22.23
N TYR A 8 -29.75 18.45 -22.57
CA TYR A 8 -28.66 19.28 -23.12
C TYR A 8 -28.09 18.75 -24.44
N SER A 9 -28.82 17.90 -25.17
CA SER A 9 -28.41 17.49 -26.52
C SER A 9 -28.44 18.66 -27.50
N LYS A 10 -27.61 18.63 -28.54
CA LYS A 10 -27.60 19.66 -29.60
C LYS A 10 -29.01 19.85 -30.19
N GLU A 11 -29.73 18.75 -30.39
CA GLU A 11 -31.09 18.72 -30.93
C GLU A 11 -32.07 19.41 -29.98
N SER A 12 -31.93 19.22 -28.66
CA SER A 12 -32.77 19.88 -27.65
C SER A 12 -32.49 21.39 -27.55
N VAL A 13 -31.23 21.82 -27.72
CA VAL A 13 -30.84 23.23 -27.74
C VAL A 13 -31.37 23.89 -29.01
N LYS A 14 -31.17 23.24 -30.16
CA LYS A 14 -31.70 23.69 -31.45
C LYS A 14 -33.22 23.80 -31.44
N ALA A 15 -33.93 22.81 -30.91
CA ALA A 15 -35.39 22.83 -30.81
C ALA A 15 -35.90 23.99 -29.94
N ARG A 16 -35.27 24.25 -28.80
CA ARG A 16 -35.59 25.40 -27.93
C ARG A 16 -35.30 26.74 -28.60
N MET A 17 -34.17 26.86 -29.27
CA MET A 17 -33.81 28.06 -30.03
C MET A 17 -34.80 28.33 -31.18
N LEU A 18 -35.19 27.29 -31.92
CA LEU A 18 -36.21 27.39 -32.98
C LEU A 18 -37.58 27.78 -32.41
N GLN A 19 -37.99 27.21 -31.28
CA GLN A 19 -39.26 27.54 -30.64
C GLN A 19 -39.29 28.98 -30.13
N ASN A 20 -38.19 29.45 -29.52
CA ASN A 20 -38.06 30.84 -29.09
C ASN A 20 -38.04 31.82 -30.27
N ALA A 21 -37.30 31.52 -31.33
CA ALA A 21 -37.27 32.35 -32.54
C ALA A 21 -38.66 32.46 -33.20
N THR A 22 -39.38 31.33 -33.27
CA THR A 22 -40.77 31.27 -33.77
C THR A 22 -41.70 32.15 -32.94
N LYS A 23 -41.55 32.13 -31.60
CA LYS A 23 -42.35 32.94 -30.67
C LYS A 23 -42.05 34.43 -30.77
N VAL A 24 -40.77 34.81 -30.85
CA VAL A 24 -40.32 36.21 -30.98
C VAL A 24 -40.78 36.83 -32.29
N TRP A 25 -40.78 36.06 -33.38
CA TRP A 25 -41.27 36.52 -34.69
C TRP A 25 -42.77 36.30 -34.92
N GLY A 26 -43.53 35.83 -33.93
CA GLY A 26 -44.98 35.65 -34.03
C GLY A 26 -45.42 34.62 -35.08
N LEU A 27 -44.56 33.66 -35.42
CA LEU A 27 -44.82 32.64 -36.42
C LEU A 27 -45.61 31.47 -35.82
N ARG A 28 -46.43 30.79 -36.64
CA ARG A 28 -47.27 29.66 -36.19
C ARG A 28 -46.50 28.34 -36.11
N SER A 29 -45.38 28.21 -36.82
CA SER A 29 -44.59 26.97 -36.86
C SER A 29 -43.10 27.25 -37.07
N PRO A 30 -42.20 26.47 -36.44
CA PRO A 30 -40.75 26.54 -36.73
C PRO A 30 -40.39 26.21 -38.19
N GLN A 31 -41.30 25.57 -38.94
CA GLN A 31 -41.10 25.25 -40.34
C GLN A 31 -41.20 26.50 -41.25
N SER A 32 -41.91 27.54 -40.83
CA SER A 32 -42.04 28.80 -41.58
C SER A 32 -40.87 29.77 -41.38
N LEU A 33 -39.86 29.39 -40.59
CA LEU A 33 -38.61 30.14 -40.47
C LEU A 33 -37.79 30.04 -41.76
N ASP A 34 -37.14 31.14 -42.13
CA ASP A 34 -36.23 31.24 -43.26
C ASP A 34 -35.13 30.15 -43.18
N PRO A 35 -34.81 29.44 -44.29
CA PRO A 35 -33.70 28.49 -44.34
C PRO A 35 -32.35 29.04 -43.84
N PHE A 36 -32.02 30.31 -44.10
CA PHE A 36 -30.79 30.94 -43.63
C PHE A 36 -30.77 31.09 -42.11
N VAL A 37 -31.89 31.50 -41.54
CA VAL A 37 -32.08 31.57 -40.08
C VAL A 37 -31.98 30.19 -39.44
N LYS A 38 -32.53 29.15 -40.07
CA LYS A 38 -32.38 27.76 -39.60
C LYS A 38 -30.91 27.32 -39.61
N LEU A 39 -30.14 27.72 -40.62
CA LEU A 39 -28.71 27.40 -40.73
C LEU A 39 -27.89 28.14 -39.67
N LEU A 40 -28.18 29.41 -39.42
CA LEU A 40 -27.58 30.18 -38.31
C LEU A 40 -27.92 29.56 -36.95
N ILE A 41 -29.18 29.22 -36.69
CA ILE A 41 -29.58 28.56 -35.44
C ILE A 41 -28.88 27.20 -35.29
N ASP A 42 -28.62 26.47 -36.37
CA ASP A 42 -27.86 25.22 -36.32
C ASP A 42 -26.39 25.45 -35.93
N ALA A 43 -25.74 26.45 -36.53
CA ALA A 43 -24.38 26.85 -36.18
C ALA A 43 -24.29 27.34 -34.72
N PHE A 44 -25.18 28.23 -34.29
CA PHE A 44 -25.26 28.72 -32.92
C PHE A 44 -25.58 27.60 -31.91
N SER A 45 -26.46 26.66 -32.25
CA SER A 45 -26.76 25.53 -31.37
C SER A 45 -25.53 24.64 -31.15
N THR A 46 -24.65 24.56 -32.15
CA THR A 46 -23.38 23.82 -32.07
C THR A 46 -22.40 24.52 -31.15
N GLU A 47 -22.23 25.84 -31.29
CA GLU A 47 -21.34 26.63 -30.41
C GLU A 47 -21.85 26.70 -28.97
N VAL A 48 -23.16 26.85 -28.76
CA VAL A 48 -23.76 26.81 -27.42
C VAL A 48 -23.61 25.43 -26.79
N PHE A 49 -23.78 24.35 -27.56
CA PHE A 49 -23.55 22.99 -27.07
C PHE A 49 -22.09 22.77 -26.66
N LYS A 50 -21.13 23.24 -27.48
CA LYS A 50 -19.70 23.21 -27.14
C LYS A 50 -19.42 24.00 -25.85
N ALA A 51 -19.90 25.24 -25.77
CA ALA A 51 -19.72 26.09 -24.59
C ALA A 51 -20.31 25.45 -23.32
N ASN A 52 -21.48 24.83 -23.41
CA ASN A 52 -22.08 24.14 -22.27
C ASN A 52 -21.27 22.90 -21.83
N ASN A 53 -20.77 22.11 -22.79
CA ASN A 53 -19.86 21.01 -22.47
C ASN A 53 -18.56 21.50 -21.83
N GLU A 54 -18.02 22.63 -22.29
CA GLU A 54 -16.88 23.27 -21.66
C GLU A 54 -17.19 23.69 -20.23
N ILE A 55 -18.34 24.33 -19.98
CA ILE A 55 -18.78 24.71 -18.61
C ILE A 55 -18.91 23.48 -17.71
N GLN A 56 -19.54 22.41 -18.18
CA GLN A 56 -19.65 21.16 -17.41
C GLN A 56 -18.28 20.56 -17.11
N THR A 57 -17.38 20.60 -18.09
CA THR A 57 -16.00 20.15 -17.91
C THR A 57 -15.25 21.04 -16.90
N VAL A 58 -15.45 22.36 -16.93
CA VAL A 58 -14.86 23.31 -15.97
C VAL A 58 -15.40 23.07 -14.56
N ASN A 59 -16.72 22.90 -14.41
CA ASN A 59 -17.33 22.59 -13.12
C ASN A 59 -16.81 21.29 -12.53
N ALA A 60 -16.69 20.24 -13.34
CA ALA A 60 -16.09 18.97 -12.93
C ALA A 60 -14.63 19.17 -12.48
N ARG A 61 -13.84 19.96 -13.21
CA ARG A 61 -12.45 20.29 -12.82
C ARG A 61 -12.37 21.12 -11.54
N ILE A 62 -13.27 22.08 -11.34
CA ILE A 62 -13.32 22.89 -10.10
C ILE A 62 -13.64 21.99 -8.92
N LEU A 63 -14.64 21.11 -9.07
CA LEU A 63 -15.03 20.17 -8.03
C LEU A 63 -13.90 19.18 -7.72
N GLU A 64 -13.23 18.65 -8.74
CA GLU A 64 -12.05 17.80 -8.57
C GLU A 64 -10.90 18.55 -7.87
N LYS A 65 -10.66 19.82 -8.23
CA LYS A 65 -9.62 20.65 -7.61
C LYS A 65 -9.94 20.96 -6.15
N LEU A 66 -11.19 21.28 -5.83
CA LEU A 66 -11.65 21.48 -4.45
C LEU A 66 -11.56 20.19 -3.65
N ALA A 67 -11.98 19.06 -4.22
CA ALA A 67 -11.84 17.75 -3.59
C ALA A 67 -10.35 17.45 -3.31
N LYS A 68 -9.45 17.65 -4.28
CA LYS A 68 -8.00 17.46 -4.09
C LYS A 68 -7.42 18.35 -2.99
N LEU A 69 -7.86 19.60 -2.87
CA LEU A 69 -7.37 20.53 -1.84
C LEU A 69 -7.88 20.20 -0.44
N LEU A 70 -9.10 19.68 -0.34
CA LEU A 70 -9.78 19.48 0.94
C LEU A 70 -9.71 18.02 1.42
N THR A 71 -9.35 17.08 0.55
CA THR A 71 -9.11 15.67 0.94
C THR A 71 -7.73 15.55 1.56
N PRO A 72 -7.61 15.04 2.79
CA PRO A 72 -6.32 14.67 3.35
C PRO A 72 -5.57 13.75 2.38
N SER A 73 -4.31 14.08 2.11
CA SER A 73 -3.47 13.40 1.13
C SER A 73 -3.39 11.89 1.37
N ILE A 74 -3.55 11.42 2.60
CA ILE A 74 -3.49 10.01 2.96
C ILE A 74 -4.47 9.11 2.19
N TYR A 75 -5.70 9.55 1.94
CA TYR A 75 -6.70 8.69 1.30
C TYR A 75 -6.61 8.70 -0.23
N THR A 76 -5.80 9.60 -0.78
CA THR A 76 -5.52 9.70 -2.22
C THR A 76 -4.09 9.25 -2.54
N HIS A 77 -3.34 8.78 -1.53
CA HIS A 77 -1.96 8.37 -1.66
C HIS A 77 -1.85 6.95 -2.26
N PRO A 78 -0.82 6.62 -3.06
CA PRO A 78 -0.54 5.24 -3.44
C PRO A 78 -0.27 4.37 -2.20
N ILE A 79 -0.78 3.14 -2.23
CA ILE A 79 -0.64 2.16 -1.15
C ILE A 79 0.37 1.10 -1.59
N PRO A 80 1.42 0.81 -0.80
CA PRO A 80 2.38 -0.22 -1.14
C PRO A 80 1.82 -1.63 -0.91
N ALA A 81 2.20 -2.56 -1.80
CA ALA A 81 1.98 -3.98 -1.56
C ALA A 81 2.78 -4.45 -0.35
N HIS A 82 2.27 -5.39 0.42
CA HIS A 82 2.90 -5.88 1.66
C HIS A 82 2.77 -7.40 1.80
N SER A 83 3.67 -7.99 2.57
CA SER A 83 3.72 -9.43 2.86
C SER A 83 4.50 -9.68 4.16
N VAL A 84 4.47 -10.92 4.67
CA VAL A 84 5.43 -11.42 5.65
C VAL A 84 6.54 -12.15 4.90
N ALA A 85 7.79 -11.81 5.19
CA ALA A 85 8.97 -12.50 4.71
C ALA A 85 9.74 -13.12 5.87
N PHE A 86 10.68 -14.00 5.58
CA PHE A 86 11.69 -14.45 6.55
C PHE A 86 13.08 -14.43 5.93
N THR A 87 14.09 -14.46 6.79
CA THR A 87 15.49 -14.65 6.39
C THR A 87 16.28 -15.38 7.48
N GLN A 88 17.47 -15.85 7.15
CA GLN A 88 18.41 -16.41 8.12
C GLN A 88 19.65 -15.51 8.21
N PRO A 89 20.13 -15.19 9.42
CA PRO A 89 21.35 -14.41 9.58
C PRO A 89 22.60 -15.23 9.25
N TYR A 90 23.69 -14.55 8.89
CA TYR A 90 25.00 -15.17 8.74
C TYR A 90 25.67 -15.40 10.09
N GLU A 91 25.63 -14.41 10.97
CA GLU A 91 26.08 -14.45 12.35
C GLU A 91 25.02 -15.06 13.28
N SER A 92 25.38 -15.25 14.56
CA SER A 92 24.44 -15.80 15.55
C SER A 92 23.23 -14.89 15.76
N SER A 93 23.41 -13.58 15.69
CA SER A 93 22.34 -12.58 15.81
C SER A 93 22.71 -11.36 14.98
N GLU A 94 21.79 -10.88 14.16
CA GLU A 94 21.99 -9.70 13.30
C GLU A 94 20.78 -8.76 13.42
N VAL A 95 21.00 -7.48 13.14
CA VAL A 95 19.92 -6.51 12.98
C VAL A 95 19.71 -6.27 11.49
N LEU A 96 18.53 -6.67 11.00
CA LEU A 96 18.10 -6.34 9.66
C LEU A 96 17.49 -4.94 9.69
N LEU A 97 18.12 -4.02 8.96
CA LEU A 97 17.75 -2.61 8.93
C LEU A 97 16.58 -2.36 7.98
N GLU A 98 15.71 -1.40 8.34
CA GLU A 98 14.51 -1.07 7.58
C GLU A 98 14.79 -0.53 6.18
N HIS A 99 15.97 0.03 5.94
CA HIS A 99 16.38 0.54 4.63
C HIS A 99 17.00 -0.53 3.72
N THR A 100 17.09 -1.79 4.18
CA THR A 100 17.65 -2.88 3.37
C THR A 100 16.68 -3.28 2.26
N GLU A 101 17.06 -3.07 1.00
CA GLU A 101 16.23 -3.37 -0.16
C GLU A 101 16.47 -4.78 -0.71
N PHE A 102 15.37 -5.51 -0.95
CA PHE A 102 15.34 -6.82 -1.59
C PHE A 102 14.49 -6.78 -2.86
N PHE A 103 15.01 -7.30 -3.96
CA PHE A 103 14.42 -7.13 -5.29
C PHE A 103 13.84 -8.43 -5.84
N PHE A 104 12.61 -8.33 -6.37
CA PHE A 104 12.01 -9.31 -7.26
C PHE A 104 12.19 -8.88 -8.72
N ARG A 105 12.65 -9.79 -9.59
CA ARG A 105 12.75 -9.54 -11.03
C ARG A 105 11.49 -10.01 -11.74
N LYS A 106 10.62 -9.07 -12.11
CA LYS A 106 9.40 -9.34 -12.89
C LYS A 106 9.68 -9.10 -14.37
N GLN A 107 9.44 -10.11 -15.20
CA GLN A 107 9.44 -9.96 -16.65
C GLN A 107 8.05 -9.51 -17.10
N MET A 108 7.99 -8.40 -17.82
CA MET A 108 6.77 -7.90 -18.46
C MET A 108 6.87 -8.17 -19.95
N THR A 109 6.00 -9.05 -20.43
CA THR A 109 5.87 -9.33 -21.86
C THR A 109 5.29 -8.10 -22.57
N SER A 110 6.01 -7.61 -23.58
CA SER A 110 5.53 -6.49 -24.38
C SER A 110 4.35 -6.94 -25.25
N THR A 111 3.25 -6.19 -25.21
CA THR A 111 2.12 -6.38 -26.13
C THR A 111 2.31 -5.66 -27.47
N ILE A 112 3.40 -4.89 -27.62
CA ILE A 112 3.71 -4.11 -28.82
C ILE A 112 4.79 -4.85 -29.62
N LYS A 113 4.49 -5.19 -30.89
CA LYS A 113 5.34 -5.99 -31.81
C LYS A 113 6.76 -5.45 -32.07
N SER A 114 7.12 -4.27 -31.55
CA SER A 114 8.40 -3.60 -31.76
C SER A 114 9.13 -3.20 -30.46
N GLU A 115 8.59 -3.53 -29.30
CA GLU A 115 9.26 -3.31 -28.00
C GLU A 115 9.71 -4.64 -27.41
N SER A 116 10.96 -4.70 -26.95
CA SER A 116 11.49 -5.85 -26.21
C SER A 116 10.80 -5.98 -24.85
N ASP A 117 10.72 -7.21 -24.34
CA ASP A 117 10.26 -7.47 -22.98
C ASP A 117 11.05 -6.63 -21.97
N LYS A 118 10.32 -5.99 -21.04
CA LYS A 118 10.92 -5.14 -20.01
C LYS A 118 11.11 -5.95 -18.75
N GLN A 119 12.29 -5.81 -18.14
CA GLN A 119 12.56 -6.37 -16.83
C GLN A 119 12.39 -5.28 -15.78
N LEU A 120 11.43 -5.48 -14.88
CA LEU A 120 11.15 -4.58 -13.77
C LEU A 120 11.70 -5.18 -12.48
N ASN A 121 12.47 -4.40 -11.73
CA ASN A 121 12.93 -4.77 -10.40
C ASN A 121 11.96 -4.17 -9.38
N ILE A 122 11.25 -5.03 -8.66
CA ILE A 122 10.28 -4.62 -7.64
C ILE A 122 10.95 -4.74 -6.26
N PRO A 123 11.26 -3.63 -5.58
CA PRO A 123 11.93 -3.62 -4.28
C PRO A 123 10.97 -3.82 -3.11
N PHE A 124 11.44 -4.50 -2.07
CA PHE A 124 10.79 -4.65 -0.78
C PHE A 124 11.78 -4.34 0.33
N THR A 125 11.28 -3.69 1.38
CA THR A 125 12.04 -3.43 2.61
C THR A 125 11.28 -3.91 3.84
N PRO A 126 11.97 -4.27 4.94
CA PRO A 126 11.33 -4.48 6.24
C PRO A 126 10.53 -3.24 6.69
N VAL A 127 9.42 -3.47 7.40
CA VAL A 127 8.57 -2.39 7.95
C VAL A 127 9.24 -1.64 9.12
N GLY A 128 10.29 -2.21 9.71
CA GLY A 128 11.12 -1.58 10.72
C GLY A 128 12.36 -2.43 10.99
N ASN A 129 13.27 -1.91 11.82
CA ASN A 129 14.48 -2.64 12.22
C ASN A 129 14.11 -3.88 13.05
N VAL A 130 14.54 -5.06 12.62
CA VAL A 130 14.22 -6.33 13.30
C VAL A 130 15.49 -7.12 13.63
N ARG A 131 15.49 -7.76 14.79
CA ARG A 131 16.57 -8.68 15.19
C ARG A 131 16.28 -10.08 14.71
N ILE A 132 17.18 -10.64 13.92
CA ILE A 132 17.13 -12.01 13.40
C ILE A 132 18.21 -12.84 14.09
N ASN A 133 17.91 -14.11 14.38
CA ASN A 133 18.78 -15.00 15.16
C ASN A 133 19.00 -16.30 14.40
N LYS A 134 20.18 -16.92 14.52
CA LYS A 134 20.55 -18.16 13.81
C LYS A 134 19.90 -19.40 14.42
N VAL A 135 18.57 -19.40 14.42
CA VAL A 135 17.68 -20.41 14.98
C VAL A 135 16.53 -20.64 14.03
N HIS A 136 15.99 -21.86 14.01
CA HIS A 136 14.82 -22.19 13.19
C HIS A 136 14.02 -23.33 13.82
N THR A 137 12.73 -23.40 13.50
CA THR A 137 11.88 -24.52 13.90
C THR A 137 12.26 -25.73 13.07
N SER A 138 12.77 -26.79 13.69
CA SER A 138 13.27 -27.98 12.98
C SER A 138 12.36 -29.19 13.15
N ILE A 139 11.66 -29.29 14.29
CA ILE A 139 10.78 -30.42 14.61
C ILE A 139 9.53 -29.92 15.35
N MET A 140 8.39 -30.57 15.12
CA MET A 140 7.11 -30.24 15.73
C MET A 140 6.35 -31.51 16.13
N PHE A 141 5.85 -31.54 17.36
CA PHE A 141 4.99 -32.59 17.91
C PHE A 141 3.59 -32.02 18.14
N VAL A 142 2.58 -32.67 17.57
CA VAL A 142 1.18 -32.28 17.74
C VAL A 142 0.29 -33.52 17.73
N GLY A 143 -0.60 -33.62 18.72
CA GLY A 143 -1.46 -34.78 18.90
C GLY A 143 -0.67 -36.08 19.03
N ASN A 144 -0.64 -36.88 17.96
CA ASN A 144 -0.02 -38.19 17.91
C ASN A 144 1.09 -38.31 16.84
N THR A 145 1.50 -37.19 16.24
CA THR A 145 2.44 -37.18 15.11
C THR A 145 3.62 -36.25 15.38
N CYS A 146 4.80 -36.69 14.97
CA CYS A 146 6.04 -35.92 14.97
C CYS A 146 6.37 -35.56 13.52
N TYR A 147 6.58 -34.26 13.26
CA TYR A 147 6.92 -33.71 11.95
C TYR A 147 8.31 -33.09 11.98
N SER A 148 9.12 -33.30 10.94
CA SER A 148 10.23 -32.41 10.62
C SER A 148 9.74 -31.26 9.77
N ILE A 149 10.42 -30.13 9.91
CA ILE A 149 10.19 -28.93 9.10
C ILE A 149 11.36 -28.81 8.13
N ASP A 150 11.08 -28.81 6.82
CA ASP A 150 12.11 -28.60 5.80
C ASP A 150 12.46 -27.10 5.61
N ASP A 151 13.45 -26.81 4.76
CA ASP A 151 13.87 -25.42 4.47
C ASP A 151 12.77 -24.57 3.79
N ARG A 152 11.70 -25.20 3.29
CA ARG A 152 10.53 -24.56 2.68
C ARG A 152 9.33 -24.51 3.65
N PHE A 153 9.53 -24.83 4.93
CA PHE A 153 8.52 -24.93 5.98
C PHE A 153 7.41 -25.96 5.75
N ASN A 154 7.66 -26.96 4.90
CA ASN A 154 6.76 -28.09 4.77
C ASN A 154 6.90 -29.02 5.98
N LYS A 155 5.76 -29.50 6.48
CA LYS A 155 5.70 -30.53 7.52
C LYS A 155 5.84 -31.91 6.90
N ILE A 156 6.91 -32.63 7.25
CA ILE A 156 7.15 -34.00 6.79
C ILE A 156 7.00 -34.94 7.99
N PRO A 157 6.05 -35.89 7.98
CA PRO A 157 5.85 -36.80 9.10
C PRO A 157 7.05 -37.73 9.26
N ILE A 158 7.67 -37.74 10.45
CA ILE A 158 8.77 -38.64 10.81
C ILE A 158 8.23 -39.90 11.46
N ALA A 159 7.35 -39.74 12.46
CA ALA A 159 6.85 -40.84 13.27
C ALA A 159 5.46 -40.54 13.82
N ARG A 160 4.66 -41.60 14.02
CA ARG A 160 3.41 -41.57 14.79
C ARG A 160 3.59 -42.27 16.12
N PHE A 161 2.95 -41.80 17.17
CA PHE A 161 3.04 -42.36 18.52
C PHE A 161 1.65 -42.40 19.17
N GLN A 162 1.52 -43.04 20.33
CA GLN A 162 0.28 -42.96 21.11
C GLN A 162 0.33 -41.71 21.97
N GLY A 163 -0.40 -40.68 21.55
CA GLY A 163 -0.54 -39.43 22.31
C GLY A 163 -1.44 -39.62 23.53
N ARG A 164 -1.17 -38.88 24.60
CA ARG A 164 -2.04 -38.74 25.76
C ARG A 164 -3.19 -37.78 25.42
N PRO A 165 -4.34 -37.84 26.11
CA PRO A 165 -5.44 -36.90 25.87
C PRO A 165 -5.02 -35.42 25.95
N GLU A 166 -4.05 -35.10 26.81
CA GLU A 166 -3.51 -33.74 26.96
C GLU A 166 -2.70 -33.26 25.74
N ASP A 167 -2.08 -34.17 24.99
CA ASP A 167 -1.22 -33.84 23.84
C ASP A 167 -2.05 -33.28 22.67
N TYR A 168 -3.34 -33.57 22.64
CA TYR A 168 -4.29 -33.03 21.66
C TYR A 168 -4.64 -31.55 21.88
N ARG A 169 -4.13 -30.93 22.95
CA ARG A 169 -4.21 -29.47 23.21
C ARG A 169 -2.85 -28.78 23.23
N LYS A 170 -1.77 -29.53 22.97
CA LYS A 170 -0.40 -29.05 23.09
C LYS A 170 0.30 -29.15 21.73
N ILE A 171 1.11 -28.15 21.42
CA ILE A 171 2.10 -28.22 20.34
C ILE A 171 3.47 -28.06 20.99
N THR A 172 4.38 -29.00 20.76
CA THR A 172 5.77 -28.84 21.18
C THR A 172 6.65 -28.66 19.97
N ILE A 173 7.38 -27.55 19.88
CA ILE A 173 8.36 -27.33 18.81
C ILE A 173 9.77 -27.42 19.37
N GLY A 174 10.68 -28.00 18.58
CA GLY A 174 12.11 -27.94 18.80
C GLY A 174 12.72 -26.86 17.92
N VAL A 175 13.18 -25.79 18.55
CA VAL A 175 13.94 -24.72 17.89
C VAL A 175 15.41 -25.15 17.87
N ASP A 176 15.96 -25.41 16.69
CA ASP A 176 17.36 -25.80 16.54
C ASP A 176 18.26 -24.60 16.84
N VAL A 177 19.09 -24.75 17.87
CA VAL A 177 20.06 -23.76 18.36
C VAL A 177 21.50 -24.23 18.16
N SER A 178 21.72 -25.34 17.45
CA SER A 178 23.04 -25.98 17.29
C SER A 178 24.07 -25.07 16.60
N LYS A 179 23.60 -24.16 15.73
CA LYS A 179 24.43 -23.18 15.01
C LYS A 179 24.55 -21.83 15.72
N TYR A 180 23.96 -21.68 16.91
CA TYR A 180 24.01 -20.46 17.70
C TYR A 180 25.22 -20.50 18.64
N VAL A 181 26.24 -19.69 18.36
CA VAL A 181 27.54 -19.75 19.05
C VAL A 181 27.70 -18.63 20.10
N SER A 182 26.95 -17.53 19.97
CA SER A 182 27.04 -16.39 20.90
C SER A 182 26.60 -16.75 22.33
N GLU A 183 27.30 -16.20 23.32
CA GLU A 183 26.96 -16.33 24.75
C GLU A 183 25.66 -15.60 25.12
N ASN A 184 25.31 -14.55 24.37
CA ASN A 184 24.16 -13.71 24.66
C ASN A 184 22.95 -14.14 23.82
N PHE A 185 22.25 -15.19 24.25
CA PHE A 185 20.98 -15.58 23.64
C PHE A 185 19.90 -14.51 23.88
N PRO A 186 19.06 -14.18 22.88
CA PRO A 186 18.00 -13.19 23.06
C PRO A 186 17.01 -13.58 24.17
N LYS A 187 16.61 -12.59 24.97
CA LYS A 187 15.63 -12.73 26.05
C LYS A 187 14.20 -12.99 25.55
N TYR A 188 13.96 -12.73 24.27
CA TYR A 188 12.69 -12.96 23.62
C TYR A 188 12.89 -13.47 22.19
N LEU A 189 12.00 -14.33 21.73
CA LEU A 189 11.94 -14.82 20.36
C LEU A 189 10.58 -14.47 19.76
N SER A 190 10.58 -13.86 18.58
CA SER A 190 9.36 -13.66 17.81
C SER A 190 9.07 -14.89 16.95
N VAL A 191 7.82 -15.33 16.99
CA VAL A 191 7.30 -16.48 16.25
C VAL A 191 6.12 -16.02 15.42
N PHE A 192 6.23 -16.20 14.10
CA PHE A 192 5.12 -16.06 13.18
C PHE A 192 4.31 -17.36 13.18
N CYS A 193 3.03 -17.24 13.52
CA CYS A 193 2.08 -18.34 13.54
C CYS A 193 1.23 -18.27 12.26
N SER A 194 1.22 -19.36 11.48
CA SER A 194 0.41 -19.45 10.28
C SER A 194 -0.50 -20.67 10.34
N ASN A 195 -1.77 -20.48 10.00
CA ASN A 195 -2.76 -21.54 9.86
C ASN A 195 -3.72 -21.20 8.71
N PRO A 196 -3.28 -21.35 7.44
CA PRO A 196 -4.08 -20.94 6.29
C PRO A 196 -5.41 -21.70 6.16
N ALA A 197 -5.45 -22.95 6.62
CA ALA A 197 -6.66 -23.79 6.56
C ALA A 197 -7.81 -23.24 7.42
N PHE A 198 -7.49 -22.61 8.55
CA PHE A 198 -8.47 -22.13 9.53
C PHE A 198 -8.43 -20.60 9.71
N GLU A 199 -7.86 -19.86 8.76
CA GLU A 199 -7.75 -18.39 8.83
C GLU A 199 -9.11 -17.66 8.85
N HIS A 200 -10.17 -18.32 8.38
CA HIS A 200 -11.55 -17.81 8.44
C HIS A 200 -12.16 -17.82 9.85
N LEU A 201 -11.54 -18.51 10.83
CA LEU A 201 -12.02 -18.57 12.21
C LEU A 201 -11.40 -17.46 13.05
N ASP A 202 -12.21 -16.48 13.46
CA ASP A 202 -11.76 -15.28 14.19
C ASP A 202 -10.92 -15.57 15.44
N PHE A 203 -11.20 -16.66 16.15
CA PHE A 203 -10.51 -16.96 17.40
C PHE A 203 -9.08 -17.50 17.21
N VAL A 204 -8.75 -18.05 16.05
CA VAL A 204 -7.50 -18.81 15.82
C VAL A 204 -6.28 -17.96 16.11
N TYR A 205 -6.27 -16.71 15.63
CA TYR A 205 -5.19 -15.77 15.87
C TYR A 205 -5.44 -14.87 17.09
N LYS A 206 -6.70 -14.44 17.32
CA LYS A 206 -7.08 -13.60 18.48
C LYS A 206 -6.73 -14.24 19.83
N LEU A 207 -6.69 -15.58 19.89
CA LEU A 207 -6.40 -16.31 21.12
C LEU A 207 -4.93 -16.71 21.30
N LEU A 208 -4.06 -16.47 20.32
CA LEU A 208 -2.63 -16.76 20.45
C LEU A 208 -1.96 -16.11 21.68
N PRO A 209 -2.30 -14.87 22.08
CA PRO A 209 -1.71 -14.25 23.27
C PRO A 209 -2.08 -14.94 24.59
N TYR A 210 -3.13 -15.77 24.60
CA TYR A 210 -3.60 -16.49 25.79
C TYR A 210 -3.06 -17.92 25.88
N ILE A 211 -2.11 -18.29 25.02
CA ILE A 211 -1.43 -19.58 25.07
C ILE A 211 -0.45 -19.59 26.23
N ASN A 212 -0.42 -20.69 26.99
CA ASN A 212 0.62 -20.91 27.99
C ASN A 212 1.82 -21.57 27.31
N VAL A 213 3.00 -20.97 27.47
CA VAL A 213 4.23 -21.52 26.90
C VAL A 213 5.16 -21.95 28.02
N THR A 214 5.70 -23.16 27.90
CA THR A 214 6.66 -23.71 28.87
C THR A 214 7.87 -24.28 28.14
N SER A 215 9.02 -24.30 28.82
CA SER A 215 10.24 -24.95 28.36
C SER A 215 10.77 -25.83 29.51
N ASN A 216 10.66 -27.16 29.36
CA ASN A 216 11.02 -28.13 30.41
C ASN A 216 10.42 -27.79 31.79
N GLY A 217 9.14 -27.40 31.82
CA GLY A 217 8.43 -27.03 33.04
C GLY A 217 8.65 -25.57 33.50
N ASN A 218 9.59 -24.83 32.91
CA ASN A 218 9.77 -23.41 33.19
C ASN A 218 8.72 -22.60 32.41
N PRO A 219 7.86 -21.81 33.07
CA PRO A 219 6.87 -20.97 32.38
C PRO A 219 7.55 -19.79 31.68
N LEU A 220 7.11 -19.52 30.45
CA LEU A 220 7.54 -18.39 29.63
C LEU A 220 6.35 -17.44 29.40
N PHE A 221 6.62 -16.15 29.23
CA PHE A 221 5.56 -15.17 29.02
C PHE A 221 5.35 -14.90 27.53
N VAL A 222 4.10 -14.92 27.10
CA VAL A 222 3.70 -14.63 25.72
C VAL A 222 3.19 -13.20 25.62
N ARG A 223 3.67 -12.47 24.61
CA ARG A 223 3.17 -11.16 24.22
C ARG A 223 2.68 -11.20 22.78
N GLU A 224 1.59 -10.51 22.49
CA GLU A 224 1.10 -10.34 21.11
C GLU A 224 1.98 -9.39 20.30
N GLY A 225 2.21 -9.73 19.03
CA GLY A 225 2.85 -8.88 18.05
C GLY A 225 4.34 -9.13 17.89
N LEU A 226 5.00 -8.18 17.24
CA LEU A 226 6.43 -8.17 16.93
C LEU A 226 7.03 -6.85 17.42
N SER A 227 8.15 -6.91 18.14
CA SER A 227 8.91 -5.75 18.56
C SER A 227 9.90 -5.32 17.50
N TYR A 228 9.91 -4.02 17.23
CA TYR A 228 10.88 -3.38 16.34
C TYR A 228 11.91 -2.63 17.16
N LEU A 229 13.17 -2.61 16.70
CA LEU A 229 14.22 -1.81 17.30
C LEU A 229 14.00 -0.35 16.91
N THR A 230 13.73 0.50 17.88
CA THR A 230 13.51 1.93 17.64
C THR A 230 14.86 2.63 17.49
N GLU A 231 15.02 3.45 16.45
CA GLU A 231 16.04 4.50 16.43
C GLU A 231 15.56 5.62 17.37
N SER A 232 16.49 6.28 18.05
CA SER A 232 16.27 7.32 19.07
C SER A 232 15.03 8.19 18.82
N GLN A 233 14.13 8.30 19.83
CA GLN A 233 13.00 9.21 19.77
C GLN A 233 13.51 10.66 19.80
N ASP A 234 13.08 11.48 18.84
CA ASP A 234 13.24 12.93 18.91
C ASP A 234 12.22 13.47 19.92
N ASP A 235 12.69 14.25 20.89
CA ASP A 235 11.84 14.85 21.93
C ASP A 235 11.07 16.07 21.40
N GLY A 236 9.77 16.18 21.73
CA GLY A 236 9.00 17.42 21.64
C GLY A 236 7.94 17.48 20.52
N TYR A 237 7.65 18.69 20.02
CA TYR A 237 6.56 18.94 19.06
C TYR A 237 6.75 18.27 17.69
N GLU A 238 7.99 17.98 17.31
CA GLU A 238 8.33 17.31 16.03
C GLU A 238 7.78 15.88 15.98
N GLN A 239 7.66 15.21 17.13
CA GLN A 239 7.09 13.87 17.25
C GLN A 239 5.61 13.83 16.83
N MET A 240 4.81 14.83 17.22
CA MET A 240 3.39 14.93 16.86
C MET A 240 3.19 15.09 15.33
N PHE A 241 4.09 15.82 14.66
CA PHE A 241 4.05 15.96 13.21
C PHE A 241 4.53 14.69 12.50
N LYS A 242 5.57 14.02 13.02
CA LYS A 242 6.02 12.72 12.53
C LYS A 242 4.91 11.67 12.66
N GLU A 243 4.20 11.58 13.78
CA GLU A 243 3.07 10.65 13.97
C GLU A 243 1.98 10.83 12.91
N GLN A 244 1.74 12.05 12.45
CA GLN A 244 0.75 12.34 11.41
C GLN A 244 1.27 12.18 9.98
N SER A 245 2.58 11.95 9.80
CA SER A 245 3.20 11.78 8.49
C SER A 245 2.64 10.58 7.73
N ILE A 246 2.63 10.68 6.39
CA ILE A 246 2.22 9.56 5.51
C ILE A 246 3.10 8.33 5.77
N ARG A 247 4.41 8.54 5.99
CA ARG A 247 5.37 7.48 6.32
C ARG A 247 4.91 6.65 7.51
N ASN A 248 4.66 7.28 8.64
CA ASN A 248 4.32 6.57 9.87
C ASN A 248 2.97 5.87 9.78
N LYS A 249 1.97 6.50 9.15
CA LYS A 249 0.66 5.89 8.98
C LYS A 249 0.70 4.64 8.09
N VAL A 250 1.44 4.69 6.97
CA VAL A 250 1.65 3.50 6.11
C VAL A 250 2.34 2.37 6.90
N ILE A 251 3.36 2.70 7.69
CA ILE A 251 4.10 1.72 8.52
C ILE A 251 3.18 1.08 9.56
N GLU A 252 2.45 1.89 10.33
CA GLU A 252 1.56 1.39 11.39
C GLU A 252 0.37 0.61 10.82
N ASP A 253 -0.20 1.02 9.69
CA ASP A 253 -1.24 0.28 8.99
C ASP A 253 -0.75 -1.13 8.64
N ILE A 254 0.45 -1.27 8.06
CA ILE A 254 1.01 -2.58 7.68
C ILE A 254 1.36 -3.42 8.92
N LYS A 255 1.93 -2.82 9.98
CA LYS A 255 2.17 -3.53 11.25
C LYS A 255 0.87 -4.07 11.83
N SER A 256 -0.21 -3.27 11.82
CA SER A 256 -1.51 -3.67 12.38
C SER A 256 -2.11 -4.87 11.63
N ILE A 257 -1.92 -4.94 10.31
CA ILE A 257 -2.43 -6.03 9.46
C ILE A 257 -1.86 -7.38 9.91
N TYR A 258 -0.58 -7.45 10.26
CA TYR A 258 0.05 -8.72 10.63
C TYR A 258 0.20 -8.97 12.13
N ARG A 259 -0.01 -7.95 12.98
CA ARG A 259 0.24 -8.01 14.43
C ARG A 259 -0.32 -9.28 15.10
N HIS A 260 -1.57 -9.62 14.81
CA HIS A 260 -2.29 -10.75 15.39
C HIS A 260 -1.72 -12.14 15.00
N LYS A 261 -0.87 -12.22 13.96
CA LYS A 261 -0.21 -13.46 13.53
C LYS A 261 1.16 -13.67 14.19
N PHE A 262 1.64 -12.70 14.96
CA PHE A 262 2.91 -12.78 15.66
C PHE A 262 2.70 -12.94 17.17
N ILE A 263 3.54 -13.76 17.78
CA ILE A 263 3.72 -13.81 19.23
C ILE A 263 5.20 -13.67 19.57
N GLU A 264 5.48 -13.08 20.72
CA GLU A 264 6.81 -13.04 21.29
C GLU A 264 6.84 -13.85 22.58
N VAL A 265 7.71 -14.85 22.60
CA VAL A 265 7.98 -15.67 23.77
C VAL A 265 9.15 -15.04 24.52
N THR A 266 8.90 -14.56 25.73
CA THR A 266 9.89 -13.87 26.58
C THR A 266 10.30 -14.75 27.76
N GLY A 267 11.53 -14.58 28.23
CA GLY A 267 12.16 -15.46 29.24
C GLY A 267 13.06 -16.53 28.64
N THR A 268 13.35 -16.46 27.35
CA THR A 268 14.27 -17.39 26.68
C THR A 268 15.72 -17.11 27.09
N SER A 269 16.50 -18.16 27.27
CA SER A 269 17.90 -18.08 27.69
C SER A 269 18.65 -19.35 27.31
N GLN A 270 19.98 -19.26 27.28
CA GLN A 270 20.85 -20.39 26.92
C GLN A 270 20.76 -21.56 27.92
N SER A 271 20.39 -21.30 29.18
CA SER A 271 20.19 -22.35 30.19
C SER A 271 19.00 -23.26 29.91
N LEU A 272 18.12 -22.89 28.99
CA LEU A 272 16.99 -23.72 28.56
C LEU A 272 17.34 -24.68 27.42
N PHE A 273 18.57 -24.63 26.91
CA PHE A 273 19.00 -25.50 25.81
C PHE A 273 19.13 -26.93 26.29
N SER A 274 18.62 -27.87 25.50
CA SER A 274 18.81 -29.28 25.74
C SER A 274 20.27 -29.69 25.54
N GLU A 275 20.64 -30.80 26.17
CA GLU A 275 21.79 -31.57 25.72
C GLU A 275 21.54 -32.13 24.32
N PRO A 276 22.60 -32.43 23.55
CA PRO A 276 22.47 -32.98 22.20
C PRO A 276 21.62 -34.25 22.17
N GLY A 277 20.64 -34.31 21.27
CA GLY A 277 19.78 -35.49 21.09
C GLY A 277 18.71 -35.71 22.17
N GLN A 278 18.61 -34.83 23.18
CA GLN A 278 17.70 -35.01 24.29
C GLN A 278 16.30 -34.40 24.01
N LEU A 279 15.26 -35.20 24.26
CA LEU A 279 13.87 -34.77 24.27
C LEU A 279 13.52 -33.98 25.54
N PRO A 280 12.48 -33.13 25.51
CA PRO A 280 11.99 -32.46 26.71
C PRO A 280 11.20 -33.44 27.58
N GLN A 281 11.10 -33.14 28.89
CA GLN A 281 10.49 -34.05 29.89
C GLN A 281 9.08 -34.55 29.52
N ASN A 282 8.28 -33.72 28.85
CA ASN A 282 6.94 -34.10 28.42
C ASN A 282 6.92 -35.14 27.28
N LEU A 283 8.03 -35.33 26.57
CA LEU A 283 8.20 -36.24 25.44
C LEU A 283 9.22 -37.36 25.69
N ASP A 284 9.77 -37.49 26.90
CA ASP A 284 10.79 -38.52 27.25
C ASP A 284 10.35 -39.96 26.93
N PHE A 285 9.05 -40.24 26.97
CA PHE A 285 8.49 -41.55 26.60
C PHE A 285 8.73 -41.93 25.12
N LEU A 286 9.09 -40.96 24.28
CA LEU A 286 9.44 -41.16 22.87
C LEU A 286 10.94 -41.45 22.66
N ALA A 287 11.77 -41.43 23.70
CA ALA A 287 13.20 -41.71 23.58
C ALA A 287 13.52 -43.10 22.99
N GLY A 288 12.58 -44.05 23.05
CA GLY A 288 12.72 -45.37 22.43
C GLY A 288 12.42 -45.42 20.91
N LYS A 289 12.01 -44.31 20.28
CA LYS A 289 11.71 -44.27 18.84
C LYS A 289 12.95 -43.90 18.03
N GLU A 290 13.51 -44.88 17.33
CA GLU A 290 14.72 -44.71 16.51
C GLU A 290 14.62 -43.60 15.46
N GLU A 291 13.45 -43.40 14.84
CA GLU A 291 13.32 -42.39 13.79
C GLU A 291 13.49 -40.96 14.35
N ILE A 292 12.97 -40.74 15.57
CA ILE A 292 13.06 -39.45 16.26
C ILE A 292 14.48 -39.24 16.79
N THR A 293 15.06 -40.23 17.46
CA THR A 293 16.42 -40.10 18.03
C THR A 293 17.47 -39.90 16.95
N LYS A 294 17.38 -40.60 15.81
CA LYS A 294 18.26 -40.37 14.65
C LYS A 294 18.14 -38.95 14.10
N PHE A 295 16.94 -38.36 14.11
CA PHE A 295 16.75 -36.99 13.63
C PHE A 295 17.34 -35.93 14.57
N LEU A 296 17.26 -36.17 15.88
CA LEU A 296 17.75 -35.27 16.93
C LEU A 296 19.26 -35.40 17.18
N ASP A 297 19.90 -36.45 16.65
CA ASP A 297 21.30 -36.76 16.91
C ASP A 297 22.24 -35.57 16.64
N ASN A 298 23.16 -35.32 17.57
CA ASN A 298 24.11 -34.20 17.58
C ASN A 298 23.50 -32.79 17.48
N LYS A 299 22.18 -32.62 17.67
CA LYS A 299 21.51 -31.31 17.65
C LYS A 299 21.06 -30.90 19.04
N ARG A 300 21.17 -29.60 19.31
CA ARG A 300 20.69 -28.95 20.53
C ARG A 300 19.43 -28.15 20.23
N TYR A 301 18.46 -28.25 21.12
CA TYR A 301 17.15 -27.63 20.93
C TYR A 301 16.78 -26.72 22.10
N LEU A 302 16.12 -25.62 21.78
CA LEU A 302 15.23 -24.93 22.69
C LEU A 302 13.82 -25.49 22.49
N TRP A 303 13.35 -26.25 23.47
CA TRP A 303 12.02 -26.85 23.44
C TRP A 303 10.97 -25.88 23.96
N LEU A 304 9.95 -25.61 23.15
CA LEU A 304 8.82 -24.75 23.51
C LEU A 304 7.52 -25.55 23.39
N THR A 305 6.84 -25.75 24.50
CA THR A 305 5.53 -26.40 24.57
C THR A 305 4.44 -25.35 24.76
N PHE A 306 3.61 -25.20 23.73
CA PHE A 306 2.44 -24.33 23.66
C PHE A 306 1.19 -25.10 24.07
N GLU A 307 0.53 -24.68 25.12
CA GLU A 307 -0.77 -25.22 25.55
C GLU A 307 -1.90 -24.27 25.13
N PHE A 308 -2.78 -24.75 24.26
CA PHE A 308 -3.84 -23.95 23.64
C PHE A 308 -5.14 -23.96 24.45
N PRO A 309 -5.95 -22.88 24.37
CA PRO A 309 -7.30 -22.86 24.90
C PRO A 309 -8.19 -24.00 24.37
N PRO A 310 -9.24 -24.42 25.11
CA PRO A 310 -10.10 -25.54 24.71
C PRO A 310 -10.86 -25.37 23.39
N GLN A 311 -10.92 -24.16 22.83
CA GLN A 311 -11.57 -23.88 21.54
C GLN A 311 -10.79 -24.46 20.35
N PHE A 312 -9.50 -24.75 20.52
CA PHE A 312 -8.67 -25.32 19.46
C PHE A 312 -8.89 -26.83 19.37
N SER A 313 -9.38 -27.29 18.22
CA SER A 313 -9.46 -28.72 17.91
C SER A 313 -8.09 -29.26 17.49
N ALA A 314 -7.93 -30.59 17.59
CA ALA A 314 -6.71 -31.26 17.13
C ALA A 314 -6.41 -30.98 15.64
N GLU A 315 -7.44 -30.85 14.81
CA GLU A 315 -7.31 -30.53 13.38
C GLU A 315 -6.77 -29.11 13.16
N ILE A 316 -7.22 -28.13 13.95
CA ILE A 316 -6.68 -26.77 13.91
C ILE A 316 -5.21 -26.77 14.32
N LEU A 317 -4.87 -27.48 15.41
CA LEU A 317 -3.50 -27.57 15.91
C LEU A 317 -2.56 -28.24 14.90
N ASP A 318 -3.00 -29.33 14.26
CA ASP A 318 -2.21 -30.03 13.26
C ASP A 318 -1.91 -29.16 12.02
N ASN A 319 -2.73 -28.14 11.73
CA ASN A 319 -2.53 -27.24 10.59
C ASN A 319 -1.66 -26.01 10.88
N PHE A 320 -1.28 -25.74 12.14
CA PHE A 320 -0.38 -24.64 12.45
C PHE A 320 1.05 -24.86 11.91
N SER A 321 1.72 -23.77 11.58
CA SER A 321 3.17 -23.68 11.40
C SER A 321 3.74 -22.50 12.20
N PHE A 322 4.96 -22.66 12.70
CA PHE A 322 5.65 -21.70 13.56
C PHE A 322 6.99 -21.35 12.91
N VAL A 323 7.14 -20.11 12.46
CA VAL A 323 8.32 -19.64 11.74
C VAL A 323 9.03 -18.55 12.55
N LEU A 324 10.33 -18.74 12.79
CA LEU A 324 11.20 -17.75 13.42
C LEU A 324 11.82 -16.84 12.35
N ASN A 325 12.35 -15.68 12.77
CA ASN A 325 12.95 -14.67 11.88
C ASN A 325 12.02 -14.17 10.76
N ALA A 326 10.72 -14.26 10.98
CA ALA A 326 9.72 -13.70 10.10
C ALA A 326 9.45 -12.24 10.47
N PHE A 327 9.19 -11.40 9.48
CA PHE A 327 8.90 -9.98 9.66
C PHE A 327 8.05 -9.45 8.49
N PRO A 328 7.17 -8.46 8.75
CA PRO A 328 6.48 -7.75 7.69
C PRO A 328 7.45 -6.99 6.77
N VAL A 329 7.22 -7.09 5.47
CA VAL A 329 7.88 -6.34 4.40
C VAL A 329 6.84 -5.62 3.55
N TYR A 330 7.27 -4.55 2.89
CA TYR A 330 6.42 -3.81 1.98
C TYR A 330 7.20 -3.25 0.80
N ASN A 331 6.47 -3.02 -0.29
CA ASN A 331 7.00 -2.60 -1.57
C ASN A 331 7.40 -1.13 -1.49
N ARG A 332 8.69 -0.92 -1.28
CA ARG A 332 9.31 0.38 -1.08
C ARG A 332 10.69 0.35 -1.71
N GLY A 333 10.97 1.29 -2.61
CA GLY A 333 12.24 1.44 -3.32
C GLY A 333 12.83 2.83 -3.12
N TRP A 334 14.13 2.91 -2.88
CA TRP A 334 14.82 4.16 -2.60
C TRP A 334 15.27 4.83 -3.89
N LYS A 335 15.08 6.14 -3.98
CA LYS A 335 15.56 6.97 -5.08
C LYS A 335 16.15 8.27 -4.56
N LYS A 336 17.09 8.80 -5.35
CA LYS A 336 17.73 10.09 -5.11
C LYS A 336 17.68 10.93 -6.36
N THR A 337 17.32 12.20 -6.22
CA THR A 337 17.45 13.21 -7.26
C THR A 337 18.44 14.27 -6.81
N GLU A 338 19.42 14.53 -7.67
CA GLU A 338 20.36 15.64 -7.53
C GLU A 338 19.89 16.77 -8.42
N TYR A 339 19.79 17.97 -7.87
CA TYR A 339 19.22 19.10 -8.59
C TYR A 339 19.98 20.39 -8.34
N SER A 340 20.13 21.17 -9.40
CA SER A 340 20.77 22.48 -9.39
C SER A 340 19.68 23.57 -9.39
N LEU A 341 19.74 24.47 -8.42
CA LEU A 341 18.67 25.46 -8.17
C LEU A 341 18.60 26.61 -9.20
N ASP A 342 19.51 26.62 -10.17
CA ASP A 342 19.65 27.65 -11.21
C ASP A 342 18.58 27.58 -12.33
N ILE A 343 17.94 26.43 -12.54
CA ILE A 343 17.07 26.19 -13.71
C ILE A 343 15.57 26.38 -13.43
N MET A 344 15.05 25.94 -12.26
CA MET A 344 13.60 26.00 -11.94
C MET A 344 13.29 26.65 -10.57
N GLY A 345 14.23 27.40 -10.01
CA GLY A 345 14.12 27.97 -8.66
C GLY A 345 14.18 26.88 -7.58
N ASN A 346 13.60 27.15 -6.40
CA ASN A 346 13.72 26.28 -5.22
C ASN A 346 12.82 25.02 -5.24
N ASN A 347 12.59 24.45 -6.43
CA ASN A 347 11.71 23.30 -6.65
C ASN A 347 12.49 22.12 -7.21
N ILE A 348 12.58 21.02 -6.46
CA ILE A 348 13.26 19.79 -6.88
C ILE A 348 12.21 18.80 -7.39
N PRO A 349 12.24 18.40 -8.67
CA PRO A 349 11.32 17.39 -9.20
C PRO A 349 11.68 15.99 -8.69
N LEU A 350 10.67 15.25 -8.22
CA LEU A 350 10.79 13.87 -7.79
C LEU A 350 10.37 12.94 -8.94
N VAL A 351 11.36 12.55 -9.75
CA VAL A 351 11.13 11.80 -10.98
C VAL A 351 10.95 10.31 -10.68
N THR A 352 9.86 9.73 -11.17
CA THR A 352 9.55 8.29 -11.07
C THR A 352 9.62 7.62 -12.44
N ASP A 353 10.00 6.34 -12.46
CA ASP A 353 10.06 5.53 -13.69
C ASP A 353 8.72 4.87 -14.02
N GLU A 354 8.67 4.10 -15.11
CA GLU A 354 7.47 3.40 -15.52
C GLU A 354 7.01 2.37 -14.47
N GLY A 355 5.77 2.52 -14.00
CA GLY A 355 5.17 1.64 -12.99
C GLY A 355 5.53 2.02 -11.55
N GLU A 356 6.34 3.06 -11.34
CA GLU A 356 6.63 3.60 -10.02
C GLU A 356 5.68 4.74 -9.67
N HIS A 357 5.36 4.82 -8.39
CA HIS A 357 4.54 5.86 -7.79
C HIS A 357 5.30 6.44 -6.59
N PHE A 358 5.32 7.77 -6.48
CA PHE A 358 5.92 8.46 -5.34
C PHE A 358 5.19 8.12 -4.03
N LEU A 359 5.94 7.72 -3.00
CA LEU A 359 5.42 7.39 -1.67
C LEU A 359 5.69 8.54 -0.68
N TYR A 360 6.93 8.77 -0.26
CA TYR A 360 7.24 9.92 0.59
C TYR A 360 8.70 10.31 0.48
N VAL A 361 9.01 11.54 0.88
CA VAL A 361 10.39 12.00 1.00
C VAL A 361 11.04 11.35 2.21
N ASP A 362 12.27 10.90 2.02
CA ASP A 362 13.11 10.34 3.07
C ASP A 362 13.95 11.45 3.72
N GLU A 363 14.62 12.23 2.87
CA GLU A 363 15.54 13.27 3.29
C GLU A 363 15.71 14.34 2.20
N VAL A 364 15.87 15.60 2.63
CA VAL A 364 16.27 16.71 1.78
C VAL A 364 17.50 17.35 2.41
N GLN A 365 18.58 17.50 1.63
CA GLN A 365 19.82 18.11 2.08
C GLN A 365 20.44 18.99 1.00
N ASP A 366 21.21 20.00 1.41
CA ASP A 366 22.00 20.81 0.48
C ASP A 366 23.42 20.24 0.25
N GLY A 367 24.18 20.90 -0.63
CA GLY A 367 25.56 20.55 -0.96
C GLY A 367 26.53 20.59 0.22
N ASP A 368 26.19 21.31 1.29
CA ASP A 368 26.98 21.39 2.53
C ASP A 368 26.59 20.29 3.54
N GLY A 369 25.65 19.42 3.18
CA GLY A 369 25.14 18.34 4.04
C GLY A 369 24.16 18.80 5.11
N ARG A 370 23.60 20.01 5.00
CA ARG A 370 22.60 20.50 5.95
C ARG A 370 21.25 19.88 5.60
N LYS A 371 20.60 19.24 6.57
CA LYS A 371 19.30 18.60 6.42
C LYS A 371 18.17 19.60 6.61
N TYR A 372 17.13 19.48 5.78
CA TYR A 372 15.93 20.30 5.83
C TYR A 372 14.78 19.52 6.47
N THR A 373 13.90 20.23 7.18
CA THR A 373 12.78 19.62 7.90
C THR A 373 11.46 19.78 7.13
N GLU A 374 10.66 18.72 7.04
CA GLU A 374 9.34 18.77 6.40
C GLU A 374 8.35 19.58 7.24
N ILE A 375 7.59 20.47 6.60
CA ILE A 375 6.38 21.05 7.17
C ILE A 375 5.14 20.67 6.34
N PRO A 376 4.14 20.00 6.96
CA PRO A 376 2.97 19.48 6.24
C PRO A 376 1.98 20.58 5.80
N PHE A 377 2.03 21.76 6.42
CA PHE A 377 1.19 22.90 6.07
C PHE A 377 2.00 24.18 6.11
N THR A 378 2.06 24.92 5.01
CA THR A 378 2.57 26.30 5.00
C THR A 378 1.40 27.27 5.10
N PRO A 379 1.23 27.97 6.24
CA PRO A 379 0.40 29.16 6.28
C PRO A 379 1.21 30.32 5.69
N ALA A 380 0.77 30.83 4.54
CA ALA A 380 1.34 31.97 3.80
C ALA A 380 2.58 31.70 2.92
N ASP A 381 2.78 32.61 1.95
CA ASP A 381 3.72 32.52 0.82
C ASP A 381 5.21 32.46 1.18
N ASP A 382 5.59 32.51 2.46
CA ASP A 382 6.98 32.51 2.92
C ASP A 382 7.31 31.24 3.72
N LEU A 383 7.93 30.27 3.05
CA LEU A 383 8.55 29.12 3.70
C LEU A 383 9.78 29.61 4.49
N LYS A 384 9.89 29.25 5.78
CA LYS A 384 11.10 29.62 6.54
C LYS A 384 12.31 28.86 6.01
N LYS A 385 13.47 29.51 6.04
CA LYS A 385 14.78 28.91 5.74
C LYS A 385 14.98 27.60 6.49
N GLY A 386 15.48 26.58 5.80
CA GLY A 386 15.77 25.27 6.40
C GLY A 386 14.56 24.32 6.45
N LEU A 387 13.42 24.72 5.86
CA LEU A 387 12.23 23.89 5.76
C LEU A 387 11.98 23.46 4.31
N TYR A 388 11.25 22.36 4.15
CA TYR A 388 10.70 21.94 2.85
C TYR A 388 9.24 21.50 2.97
N THR A 389 8.53 21.51 1.85
CA THR A 389 7.19 20.94 1.72
C THR A 389 7.08 20.15 0.43
N VAL A 390 6.26 19.10 0.44
CA VAL A 390 6.03 18.26 -0.75
C VAL A 390 4.75 18.69 -1.43
N ARG A 391 4.87 19.13 -2.68
CA ARG A 391 3.72 19.53 -3.50
C ARG A 391 3.50 18.57 -4.65
N LYS A 392 2.25 18.13 -4.76
CA LYS A 392 1.80 17.24 -5.82
C LYS A 392 1.20 18.02 -6.98
N GLY A 393 1.83 17.92 -8.16
CA GLY A 393 1.34 18.57 -9.37
C GLY A 393 1.07 20.08 -9.20
N GLY A 394 0.39 20.67 -10.19
CA GLY A 394 -0.10 22.06 -10.11
C GLY A 394 0.94 23.18 -10.09
N MET A 395 2.23 22.84 -10.02
CA MET A 395 3.35 23.74 -10.35
C MET A 395 3.57 23.84 -11.86
N GLU A 396 3.18 22.79 -12.58
CA GLU A 396 3.09 22.80 -14.03
C GLU A 396 1.86 23.64 -14.44
N ARG A 397 2.06 24.74 -15.17
CA ARG A 397 0.96 25.44 -15.85
C ARG A 397 0.30 24.59 -16.94
N PHE A 398 0.93 23.48 -17.28
CA PHE A 398 0.50 22.55 -18.33
C PHE A 398 0.18 21.21 -17.69
N THR A 399 -1.05 20.72 -17.85
CA THR A 399 -1.31 19.29 -17.66
C THR A 399 -0.71 18.55 -18.85
N SER A 400 -0.10 17.37 -18.67
CA SER A 400 0.47 16.56 -19.78
C SER A 400 -0.54 16.32 -20.92
N ARG A 401 -1.84 16.34 -20.62
CA ARG A 401 -2.93 16.31 -21.61
C ARG A 401 -3.08 17.63 -22.38
N ASN A 402 -3.03 18.79 -21.72
CA ASN A 402 -3.26 20.12 -22.29
C ASN A 402 -1.99 20.82 -22.84
N ALA A 403 -0.79 20.34 -22.49
CA ALA A 403 0.47 20.93 -22.96
C ALA A 403 0.58 20.92 -24.49
N VAL A 404 0.21 19.79 -25.10
CA VAL A 404 0.27 19.62 -26.56
C VAL A 404 -0.76 20.48 -27.26
N ASP A 405 -2.00 20.50 -26.74
CA ASP A 405 -3.09 21.29 -27.31
C ASP A 405 -2.82 22.79 -27.17
N MET A 406 -2.24 23.22 -26.04
CA MET A 406 -1.86 24.61 -25.82
C MET A 406 -0.66 25.01 -26.68
N ILE A 407 0.36 24.15 -26.84
CA ILE A 407 1.47 24.41 -27.76
C ILE A 407 0.95 24.43 -29.20
N ALA A 408 0.03 23.54 -29.58
CA ALA A 408 -0.60 23.53 -30.89
C ALA A 408 -1.41 24.82 -31.13
N ASN A 409 -2.20 25.27 -30.16
CA ASN A 409 -2.92 26.54 -30.22
C ASN A 409 -1.98 27.74 -30.33
N VAL A 410 -0.88 27.78 -29.56
CA VAL A 410 0.14 28.83 -29.70
C VAL A 410 0.78 28.76 -31.08
N LEU A 411 1.03 27.57 -31.63
CA LEU A 411 1.61 27.38 -32.95
C LEU A 411 0.65 27.85 -34.06
N GLU A 412 -0.66 27.57 -33.93
CA GLU A 412 -1.69 28.10 -34.82
C GLU A 412 -1.79 29.62 -34.74
N LEU A 413 -1.87 30.19 -33.53
CA LEU A 413 -1.88 31.64 -33.34
C LEU A 413 -0.62 32.30 -33.90
N THR A 414 0.55 31.70 -33.66
CA THR A 414 1.82 32.19 -34.22
C THR A 414 1.77 32.12 -35.75
N ARG A 415 1.18 31.07 -36.34
CA ARG A 415 1.04 30.92 -37.79
C ARG A 415 0.09 31.96 -38.40
N ASP A 416 -1.01 32.26 -37.72
CA ASP A 416 -1.97 33.28 -38.12
C ASP A 416 -1.35 34.68 -38.02
N GLU A 417 -0.58 34.96 -36.96
CA GLU A 417 0.21 36.18 -36.83
C GLU A 417 1.30 36.27 -37.89
N ILE A 418 1.99 35.17 -38.23
CA ILE A 418 2.97 35.13 -39.33
C ILE A 418 2.30 35.51 -40.66
N ALA A 419 1.10 35.01 -40.93
CA ALA A 419 0.35 35.36 -42.13
C ALA A 419 -0.01 36.86 -42.14
N ALA A 420 -0.44 37.41 -41.01
CA ALA A 420 -0.75 38.84 -40.87
C ALA A 420 0.49 39.75 -40.99
N PHE A 421 1.62 39.38 -40.36
CA PHE A 421 2.86 40.17 -40.36
C PHE A 421 3.63 40.11 -41.69
N SER A 422 3.49 39.03 -42.45
CA SER A 422 4.09 38.90 -43.78
C SER A 422 3.58 39.93 -44.80
N LEU A 423 2.44 40.56 -44.50
CA LEU A 423 1.88 41.68 -45.28
C LEU A 423 2.55 43.03 -44.96
N LEU A 424 3.20 43.17 -43.80
CA LEU A 424 3.74 44.45 -43.30
C LEU A 424 5.25 44.60 -43.50
N ASN A 425 6.04 43.51 -43.60
CA ASN A 425 7.46 43.58 -43.97
C ASN A 425 7.99 42.22 -44.49
N ARG A 426 8.42 42.18 -45.75
CA ARG A 426 8.53 40.93 -46.54
C ARG A 426 9.81 40.11 -46.32
N ASP A 427 10.94 40.75 -45.96
CA ASP A 427 12.26 40.09 -46.09
C ASP A 427 13.01 39.78 -44.78
N ASN A 428 12.94 40.62 -43.73
CA ASN A 428 13.69 40.38 -42.48
C ASN A 428 12.93 39.54 -41.44
N VAL A 429 11.60 39.59 -41.46
CA VAL A 429 10.74 38.99 -40.43
C VAL A 429 10.43 37.52 -40.75
N LYS A 430 10.41 37.17 -42.04
CA LYS A 430 10.13 35.81 -42.53
C LYS A 430 11.16 34.77 -42.07
N GLY A 431 12.44 35.12 -42.04
CA GLY A 431 13.52 34.23 -41.61
C GLY A 431 13.42 33.85 -40.13
N VAL A 432 13.28 34.86 -39.27
CA VAL A 432 13.15 34.69 -37.81
C VAL A 432 11.88 33.90 -37.45
N LEU A 433 10.76 34.20 -38.13
CA LEU A 433 9.50 33.50 -37.91
C LEU A 433 9.54 32.04 -38.37
N SER A 434 10.24 31.73 -39.46
CA SER A 434 10.43 30.36 -39.91
C SER A 434 11.26 29.56 -38.90
N GLU A 435 12.35 30.14 -38.37
CA GLU A 435 13.18 29.50 -37.35
C GLU A 435 12.39 29.26 -36.05
N MET A 436 11.54 30.20 -35.66
CA MET A 436 10.64 30.05 -34.51
C MET A 436 9.62 28.93 -34.72
N SER A 437 9.03 28.84 -35.92
CA SER A 437 8.12 27.76 -36.29
C SER A 437 8.80 26.39 -36.24
N ASP A 438 10.04 26.29 -36.72
CA ASP A 438 10.79 25.03 -36.71
C ASP A 438 11.22 24.63 -35.29
N LYS A 439 11.69 25.57 -34.46
CA LYS A 439 11.98 25.31 -33.03
C LYS A 439 10.73 24.88 -32.27
N MET A 440 9.57 25.50 -32.55
CA MET A 440 8.28 25.09 -31.96
C MET A 440 7.89 23.68 -32.40
N LYS A 441 8.04 23.30 -33.68
CA LYS A 441 7.80 21.92 -34.13
C LYS A 441 8.71 20.91 -33.44
N THR A 442 9.99 21.24 -33.28
CA THR A 442 10.92 20.38 -32.52
C THR A 442 10.50 20.26 -31.06
N MET A 443 10.02 21.35 -30.45
CA MET A 443 9.47 21.34 -29.09
C MET A 443 8.24 20.43 -29.00
N VAL A 444 7.29 20.53 -29.93
CA VAL A 444 6.11 19.65 -30.00
C VAL A 444 6.52 18.18 -30.12
N GLN A 445 7.50 17.86 -30.97
CA GLN A 445 8.01 16.49 -31.09
C GLN A 445 8.64 15.99 -29.79
N LYS A 446 9.46 16.81 -29.12
CA LYS A 446 10.06 16.46 -27.82
C LYS A 446 9.00 16.28 -26.73
N VAL A 447 7.99 17.15 -26.67
CA VAL A 447 6.87 17.05 -25.72
C VAL A 447 6.02 15.81 -26.00
N ASN A 448 5.74 15.49 -27.26
CA ASN A 448 5.00 14.28 -27.63
C ASN A 448 5.77 13.00 -27.28
N ASN A 449 7.08 12.99 -27.45
CA ASN A 449 7.93 11.87 -27.04
C ASN A 449 7.98 11.76 -25.50
N ALA A 450 8.10 12.88 -24.78
CA ALA A 450 8.04 12.91 -23.32
C ALA A 450 6.68 12.45 -22.77
N LYS A 451 5.57 12.83 -23.42
CA LYS A 451 4.20 12.43 -23.05
C LYS A 451 3.95 10.92 -23.18
N ARG A 452 4.67 10.23 -24.07
CA ARG A 452 4.61 8.75 -24.16
C ARG A 452 5.21 8.07 -22.93
N ASN A 453 6.16 8.73 -22.26
CA ASN A 453 6.91 8.19 -21.12
C ASN A 453 6.42 8.71 -19.76
N ILE A 454 5.88 9.94 -19.69
CA ILE A 454 5.36 10.55 -18.46
C ILE A 454 3.87 10.17 -18.30
N ARG A 455 3.60 9.10 -17.55
CA ARG A 455 2.22 8.64 -17.27
C ARG A 455 1.63 9.22 -15.97
N GLN A 456 2.43 9.84 -15.12
CA GLN A 456 2.01 10.34 -13.80
C GLN A 456 2.29 11.84 -13.62
N GLU A 457 1.51 12.48 -12.73
CA GLU A 457 1.77 13.86 -12.28
C GLU A 457 3.06 13.86 -11.44
N LEU A 458 3.98 14.78 -11.76
CA LEU A 458 5.23 14.92 -11.01
C LEU A 458 4.97 15.47 -9.60
N ASN A 459 5.76 14.99 -8.65
CA ASN A 459 5.82 15.55 -7.30
C ASN A 459 7.06 16.43 -7.18
N TYR A 460 6.99 17.47 -6.36
CA TYR A 460 8.07 18.43 -6.18
C TYR A 460 8.33 18.62 -4.70
N VAL A 461 9.60 18.69 -4.33
CA VAL A 461 10.03 19.27 -3.07
C VAL A 461 10.21 20.76 -3.30
N ILE A 462 9.49 21.56 -2.52
CA ILE A 462 9.65 23.01 -2.45
C ILE A 462 10.42 23.29 -1.18
N MET A 463 11.61 23.86 -1.29
CA MET A 463 12.45 24.18 -0.13
C MET A 463 12.81 25.66 -0.13
N GLU A 464 13.22 26.18 1.03
CA GLU A 464 13.83 27.51 1.09
C GLU A 464 15.24 27.36 1.66
N PRO A 465 16.28 27.52 0.83
CA PRO A 465 17.65 27.24 1.23
C PRO A 465 18.12 28.26 2.28
N VAL A 466 18.88 27.78 3.28
CA VAL A 466 19.36 28.65 4.38
C VAL A 466 20.35 29.69 3.86
N GLU A 467 21.25 29.24 2.98
CA GLU A 467 22.24 30.04 2.25
C GLU A 467 22.12 29.74 0.75
N LYS A 468 22.78 30.54 -0.11
CA LYS A 468 22.79 30.24 -1.54
C LYS A 468 23.62 28.96 -1.76
N THR A 469 22.93 27.87 -2.04
CA THR A 469 23.53 26.57 -2.34
C THR A 469 23.20 26.20 -3.78
N ASP A 470 24.23 25.87 -4.58
CA ASP A 470 24.02 25.52 -5.99
C ASP A 470 23.50 24.09 -6.16
N HIS A 471 23.83 23.19 -5.22
CA HIS A 471 23.47 21.78 -5.28
C HIS A 471 22.58 21.35 -4.13
N THR A 472 21.55 20.58 -4.47
CA THR A 472 20.59 20.01 -3.52
C THR A 472 20.33 18.55 -3.85
N TYR A 473 19.98 17.80 -2.82
CA TYR A 473 19.70 16.37 -2.89
C TYR A 473 18.36 16.09 -2.21
N ALA A 474 17.46 15.43 -2.95
CA ALA A 474 16.23 14.90 -2.39
C ALA A 474 16.23 13.38 -2.53
N ALA A 475 16.22 12.67 -1.40
CA ALA A 475 16.02 11.24 -1.32
C ALA A 475 14.54 10.95 -1.01
N PHE A 476 13.96 9.98 -1.70
CA PHE A 476 12.54 9.65 -1.57
C PHE A 476 12.28 8.18 -1.87
N TRP A 477 11.14 7.71 -1.39
CA TRP A 477 10.67 6.35 -1.56
C TRP A 477 9.60 6.27 -2.64
N VAL A 478 9.66 5.20 -3.44
CA VAL A 478 8.68 4.85 -4.47
C VAL A 478 8.05 3.48 -4.19
N THR A 479 6.87 3.26 -4.75
CA THR A 479 6.15 1.99 -4.71
C THR A 479 5.65 1.61 -6.11
N HIS A 480 5.50 0.33 -6.37
CA HIS A 480 4.96 -0.23 -7.60
C HIS A 480 3.48 -0.64 -7.48
N CYS A 481 2.85 -0.36 -6.33
CA CYS A 481 1.40 -0.52 -6.12
C CYS A 481 0.88 -1.91 -6.57
N THR A 482 -0.08 -1.92 -7.49
CA THR A 482 -0.74 -3.11 -8.04
C THR A 482 0.23 -4.06 -8.75
N LEU A 483 1.34 -3.55 -9.30
CA LEU A 483 2.35 -4.38 -9.99
C LEU A 483 3.11 -5.30 -9.03
N ALA A 484 3.17 -4.93 -7.75
CA ALA A 484 3.82 -5.66 -6.68
C ALA A 484 2.88 -6.62 -5.93
N ASN A 485 1.61 -6.75 -6.35
CA ASN A 485 0.69 -7.74 -5.80
C ASN A 485 0.87 -9.12 -6.44
N HIS A 486 0.30 -10.14 -5.80
CA HIS A 486 0.19 -11.51 -6.28
C HIS A 486 1.52 -12.26 -6.51
N MET A 487 2.59 -11.87 -5.82
CA MET A 487 3.78 -12.71 -5.70
C MET A 487 3.49 -13.85 -4.72
N ARG A 488 3.79 -15.07 -5.15
CA ARG A 488 3.42 -16.28 -4.42
C ARG A 488 4.26 -16.46 -3.15
N PRO A 489 3.71 -17.08 -2.10
CA PRO A 489 4.53 -17.63 -1.03
C PRO A 489 5.66 -18.51 -1.59
N GLY A 490 6.83 -18.46 -0.98
CA GLY A 490 8.05 -19.12 -1.43
C GLY A 490 8.86 -18.34 -2.46
N THR A 491 8.41 -17.17 -2.91
CA THR A 491 9.21 -16.31 -3.80
C THR A 491 10.42 -15.75 -3.06
N GLU A 492 11.60 -15.94 -3.64
CA GLU A 492 12.86 -15.40 -3.13
C GLU A 492 13.12 -14.00 -3.68
N LEU A 493 13.55 -13.11 -2.80
CA LEU A 493 13.99 -11.75 -3.10
C LEU A 493 15.46 -11.64 -2.67
N SER A 494 16.27 -10.97 -3.49
CA SER A 494 17.71 -10.82 -3.21
C SER A 494 18.07 -9.35 -3.08
N ASN A 495 18.98 -9.03 -2.17
CA ASN A 495 19.53 -7.68 -2.10
C ASN A 495 20.44 -7.39 -3.31
N GLN A 496 20.78 -6.12 -3.54
CA GLN A 496 21.57 -5.71 -4.72
C GLN A 496 22.90 -6.47 -4.84
N LEU A 497 23.56 -6.74 -3.70
CA LEU A 497 24.84 -7.43 -3.62
C LEU A 497 24.72 -8.96 -3.68
N LYS A 498 23.49 -9.50 -3.73
CA LYS A 498 23.16 -10.94 -3.57
C LYS A 498 23.80 -11.59 -2.34
N SER A 499 24.11 -10.78 -1.34
CA SER A 499 24.73 -11.21 -0.09
C SER A 499 23.69 -11.60 0.95
N GLN A 500 22.42 -11.23 0.78
CA GLN A 500 21.31 -11.63 1.66
C GLN A 500 20.06 -11.87 0.80
N THR A 501 19.28 -12.88 1.19
CA THR A 501 18.01 -13.20 0.55
C THR A 501 16.90 -13.23 1.59
N VAL A 502 15.70 -12.85 1.17
CA VAL A 502 14.47 -13.01 1.95
C VAL A 502 13.50 -13.82 1.13
N VAL A 503 12.66 -14.62 1.79
CA VAL A 503 11.65 -15.43 1.10
C VAL A 503 10.28 -15.08 1.66
N LEU A 504 9.31 -14.89 0.76
CA LEU A 504 7.95 -14.54 1.13
C LEU A 504 7.24 -15.72 1.79
N LEU A 505 6.68 -15.53 2.98
CA LEU A 505 5.82 -16.51 3.67
C LEU A 505 4.35 -16.36 3.27
N THR A 506 3.93 -15.16 2.88
CA THR A 506 2.56 -14.87 2.44
C THR A 506 2.55 -14.29 1.03
N GLU A 507 1.38 -14.34 0.37
CA GLU A 507 1.18 -13.63 -0.89
C GLU A 507 1.27 -12.11 -0.67
N THR A 508 1.85 -11.38 -1.61
CA THR A 508 1.89 -9.91 -1.55
C THR A 508 0.56 -9.30 -1.97
N LEU A 509 -0.02 -8.48 -1.11
CA LEU A 509 -1.37 -7.94 -1.31
C LEU A 509 -1.44 -6.45 -0.92
N GLY A 510 -2.57 -5.82 -1.22
CA GLY A 510 -2.93 -4.48 -0.76
C GLY A 510 -2.29 -3.30 -1.50
N GLY A 511 -1.41 -3.57 -2.47
CA GLY A 511 -0.87 -2.53 -3.33
C GLY A 511 -1.97 -1.88 -4.17
N ALA A 512 -2.11 -0.56 -4.09
CA ALA A 512 -3.15 0.17 -4.81
C ALA A 512 -2.61 1.51 -5.34
N GLU A 513 -3.00 1.85 -6.56
CA GLU A 513 -2.67 3.15 -7.12
C GLU A 513 -3.45 4.27 -6.43
N GLU A 514 -2.92 5.48 -6.54
CA GLU A 514 -3.59 6.70 -6.08
C GLU A 514 -5.05 6.78 -6.58
N GLN A 515 -5.92 7.26 -5.70
CA GLN A 515 -7.31 7.56 -6.04
C GLN A 515 -7.43 8.84 -6.89
N LYS A 516 -7.99 8.73 -8.10
CA LYS A 516 -8.21 9.85 -9.02
C LYS A 516 -9.69 10.02 -9.37
N GLY A 517 -10.10 11.22 -9.78
CA GLY A 517 -11.45 11.47 -10.29
C GLY A 517 -12.56 11.21 -9.28
N THR A 518 -13.45 10.26 -9.57
CA THR A 518 -14.61 9.93 -8.71
C THR A 518 -14.21 9.33 -7.36
N ASP A 519 -13.13 8.56 -7.32
CA ASP A 519 -12.65 7.92 -6.09
C ASP A 519 -12.16 8.96 -5.07
N SER A 520 -11.48 10.01 -5.54
CA SER A 520 -11.01 11.08 -4.66
C SER A 520 -12.17 11.84 -4.01
N ILE A 521 -13.32 11.93 -4.68
CA ILE A 521 -14.55 12.52 -4.11
C ILE A 521 -15.12 11.62 -3.01
N GLN A 522 -15.03 10.29 -3.15
CA GLN A 522 -15.46 9.37 -2.10
C GLN A 522 -14.53 9.42 -0.88
N ALA A 523 -13.21 9.43 -1.12
CA ALA A 523 -12.21 9.66 -0.09
C ALA A 523 -12.43 11.00 0.63
N TYR A 524 -12.74 12.07 -0.10
CA TYR A 524 -13.10 13.36 0.46
C TYR A 524 -14.29 13.27 1.41
N LYS A 525 -15.38 12.63 0.94
CA LYS A 525 -16.60 12.46 1.71
C LYS A 525 -16.31 11.71 3.02
N TYR A 526 -15.52 10.64 2.96
CA TYR A 526 -15.11 9.91 4.15
C TYR A 526 -14.29 10.78 5.10
N ALA A 527 -13.27 11.47 4.59
CA ALA A 527 -12.36 12.28 5.40
C ALA A 527 -13.08 13.39 6.17
N LEU A 528 -14.02 14.09 5.52
CA LEU A 528 -14.83 15.13 6.16
C LEU A 528 -15.77 14.58 7.24
N THR A 529 -16.38 13.43 6.99
CA THR A 529 -17.43 12.87 7.87
C THR A 529 -16.84 12.19 9.10
N THR A 530 -15.68 11.55 8.96
CA THR A 530 -15.13 10.64 9.98
C THR A 530 -13.92 11.20 10.72
N ARG A 531 -13.17 12.15 10.12
CA ARG A 531 -11.90 12.65 10.67
C ARG A 531 -10.94 11.52 11.08
N ASP A 532 -10.88 10.46 10.27
CA ASP A 532 -10.05 9.25 10.48
C ASP A 532 -10.44 8.40 11.71
N LYS A 533 -11.67 8.59 12.25
CA LYS A 533 -12.24 7.77 13.31
C LYS A 533 -13.61 7.24 12.92
N ILE A 534 -13.82 5.95 13.15
CA ILE A 534 -15.10 5.29 12.85
C ILE A 534 -15.96 5.30 14.12
N ILE A 535 -17.06 6.05 14.10
CA ILE A 535 -17.95 6.23 15.26
C ILE A 535 -19.38 5.77 14.91
N SER A 536 -19.86 6.13 13.72
CA SER A 536 -21.22 5.88 13.26
C SER A 536 -21.32 4.70 12.29
N LEU A 537 -22.54 4.17 12.08
CA LEU A 537 -22.78 3.12 11.07
C LEU A 537 -22.57 3.64 9.63
N GLU A 538 -22.80 4.93 9.39
CA GLU A 538 -22.54 5.57 8.10
C GLU A 538 -21.03 5.73 7.86
N ASP A 539 -20.23 5.93 8.92
CA ASP A 539 -18.78 5.99 8.82
C ASP A 539 -18.21 4.67 8.30
N VAL A 540 -18.74 3.54 8.80
CA VAL A 540 -18.39 2.19 8.32
C VAL A 540 -18.73 2.03 6.84
N LYS A 541 -19.93 2.48 6.40
CA LYS A 541 -20.31 2.43 4.98
C LYS A 541 -19.41 3.28 4.10
N ASN A 542 -19.12 4.51 4.55
CA ASN A 542 -18.24 5.42 3.82
C ASN A 542 -16.82 4.86 3.75
N TYR A 543 -16.32 4.22 4.82
CA TYR A 543 -15.03 3.54 4.84
C TYR A 543 -14.96 2.41 3.83
N CYS A 544 -15.93 1.48 3.85
CA CYS A 544 -15.97 0.36 2.92
C CYS A 544 -16.05 0.82 1.46
N ARG A 545 -16.84 1.87 1.16
CA ARG A 545 -16.91 2.45 -0.19
C ARG A 545 -15.59 3.10 -0.61
N MET A 546 -14.93 3.84 0.28
CA MET A 546 -13.63 4.45 0.00
C MET A 546 -12.55 3.39 -0.32
N ILE A 547 -12.55 2.26 0.38
CA ILE A 547 -11.57 1.19 0.15
C ILE A 547 -11.88 0.38 -1.11
N LEU A 548 -13.13 -0.06 -1.26
CA LEU A 548 -13.53 -0.97 -2.34
C LEU A 548 -13.85 -0.25 -3.65
N LYS A 549 -14.05 1.06 -3.64
CA LYS A 549 -14.26 1.90 -4.83
C LYS A 549 -15.36 1.32 -5.74
N ASP A 550 -15.04 1.09 -7.02
CA ASP A 550 -15.94 0.53 -8.03
C ASP A 550 -16.15 -0.98 -7.90
N GLU A 551 -15.45 -1.67 -6.99
CA GLU A 551 -15.63 -3.11 -6.78
C GLU A 551 -16.86 -3.43 -5.93
N VAL A 552 -17.50 -2.44 -5.28
CA VAL A 552 -18.65 -2.64 -4.41
C VAL A 552 -19.94 -2.13 -5.03
N ARG A 553 -20.96 -3.00 -5.08
CA ARG A 553 -22.32 -2.64 -5.49
C ARG A 553 -23.11 -2.06 -4.32
N GLU A 554 -23.04 -2.69 -3.16
CA GLU A 554 -23.80 -2.28 -1.98
C GLU A 554 -23.06 -2.63 -0.68
N VAL A 555 -23.16 -1.77 0.34
CA VAL A 555 -22.66 -2.03 1.69
C VAL A 555 -23.82 -1.85 2.67
N ARG A 556 -24.15 -2.90 3.40
CA ARG A 556 -25.20 -2.91 4.44
C ARG A 556 -24.55 -3.05 5.80
N VAL A 557 -24.89 -2.16 6.72
CA VAL A 557 -24.35 -2.17 8.08
C VAL A 557 -25.52 -2.28 9.06
N ARG A 558 -25.47 -3.28 9.93
CA ARG A 558 -26.52 -3.58 10.92
C ARG A 558 -25.89 -3.81 12.29
N ARG A 559 -26.68 -3.61 13.35
CA ARG A 559 -26.27 -3.99 14.70
C ARG A 559 -26.65 -5.45 14.92
N GLY A 560 -25.72 -6.22 15.47
CA GLY A 560 -25.88 -7.63 15.80
C GLY A 560 -25.39 -7.94 17.21
N THR A 561 -25.41 -9.23 17.54
CA THR A 561 -24.86 -9.79 18.77
C THR A 561 -24.12 -11.07 18.41
N MET A 562 -22.93 -11.29 18.99
CA MET A 562 -22.21 -12.55 18.87
C MET A 562 -21.84 -13.11 20.24
N ILE A 563 -21.50 -14.39 20.29
CA ILE A 563 -20.87 -14.99 21.48
C ILE A 563 -19.40 -14.56 21.49
N SER A 564 -18.91 -14.06 22.62
CA SER A 564 -17.50 -13.67 22.74
C SER A 564 -16.59 -14.89 22.64
N ASN A 565 -15.47 -14.70 21.95
CA ASN A 565 -14.40 -15.70 21.89
C ASN A 565 -13.56 -15.72 23.18
N LYS A 566 -13.68 -14.70 24.04
CA LYS A 566 -12.95 -14.63 25.31
C LYS A 566 -13.68 -15.44 26.40
N PRO A 567 -12.93 -16.19 27.24
CA PRO A 567 -13.53 -16.91 28.36
C PRO A 567 -14.29 -15.94 29.28
N LYS A 568 -15.50 -16.34 29.72
CA LYS A 568 -16.36 -15.62 30.69
C LYS A 568 -17.04 -14.32 30.20
N GLU A 569 -16.99 -13.98 28.91
CA GLU A 569 -17.59 -12.72 28.39
C GLU A 569 -19.02 -12.84 27.84
N GLY A 570 -19.58 -14.05 27.64
CA GLY A 570 -20.98 -14.23 27.23
C GLY A 570 -21.31 -13.64 25.84
N PHE A 571 -22.47 -12.96 25.70
CA PHE A 571 -22.85 -12.28 24.46
C PHE A 571 -22.34 -10.84 24.42
N ILE A 572 -21.77 -10.45 23.29
CA ILE A 572 -21.25 -9.11 23.03
C ILE A 572 -21.97 -8.46 21.84
N ARG A 573 -22.07 -7.13 21.86
CA ARG A 573 -22.67 -6.35 20.78
C ARG A 573 -21.70 -6.29 19.61
N THR A 574 -22.22 -6.47 18.40
CA THR A 574 -21.44 -6.41 17.16
C THR A 574 -22.03 -5.44 16.16
N VAL A 575 -21.18 -4.98 15.24
CA VAL A 575 -21.59 -4.32 14.01
C VAL A 575 -21.33 -5.27 12.86
N GLU A 576 -22.40 -5.71 12.20
CA GLU A 576 -22.35 -6.58 11.03
C GLU A 576 -22.29 -5.75 9.76
N VAL A 577 -21.25 -5.97 8.97
CA VAL A 577 -20.98 -5.31 7.70
C VAL A 577 -21.10 -6.35 6.60
N GLU A 578 -22.13 -6.23 5.78
CA GLU A 578 -22.37 -7.06 4.60
C GLU A 578 -21.98 -6.27 3.35
N ILE A 579 -21.03 -6.80 2.58
CA ILE A 579 -20.48 -6.19 1.38
C ILE A 579 -20.89 -7.05 0.18
N ILE A 580 -21.55 -6.43 -0.80
CA ILE A 580 -21.96 -7.08 -2.05
C ILE A 580 -21.05 -6.54 -3.17
N PRO A 581 -20.09 -7.33 -3.66
CA PRO A 581 -19.18 -6.90 -4.71
C PRO A 581 -19.85 -6.91 -6.08
N GLN A 582 -19.32 -6.10 -6.99
CA GLN A 582 -19.82 -5.99 -8.36
C GLN A 582 -19.34 -7.14 -9.25
N ASN A 583 -18.11 -7.62 -9.06
CA ASN A 583 -17.48 -8.70 -9.84
C ASN A 583 -16.91 -9.81 -8.94
N TYR A 584 -17.79 -10.55 -8.23
CA TYR A 584 -17.36 -11.64 -7.33
C TYR A 584 -16.50 -12.71 -8.04
N SER A 585 -16.88 -13.08 -9.27
CA SER A 585 -16.26 -14.18 -10.02
C SER A 585 -14.83 -13.90 -10.51
N PHE A 586 -14.42 -12.64 -10.62
CA PHE A 586 -13.10 -12.29 -11.17
C PHE A 586 -11.96 -12.59 -10.20
N TYR A 587 -12.14 -12.28 -8.90
CA TYR A 587 -11.11 -12.47 -7.88
C TYR A 587 -11.23 -13.77 -7.08
N GLY A 588 -12.42 -14.40 -7.09
CA GLY A 588 -12.68 -15.66 -6.40
C GLY A 588 -12.87 -15.52 -4.88
N ARG A 589 -13.29 -16.60 -4.23
CA ARG A 589 -13.72 -16.61 -2.82
C ARG A 589 -12.58 -16.29 -1.84
N ALA A 590 -11.41 -16.90 -2.03
CA ALA A 590 -10.27 -16.73 -1.12
C ALA A 590 -9.77 -15.27 -1.04
N TYR A 591 -9.77 -14.57 -2.18
CA TYR A 591 -9.43 -13.14 -2.20
C TYR A 591 -10.41 -12.32 -1.36
N TRP A 592 -11.71 -12.54 -1.52
CA TRP A 592 -12.74 -11.81 -0.78
C TRP A 592 -12.76 -12.13 0.71
N GLU A 593 -12.48 -13.39 1.10
CA GLU A 593 -12.32 -13.75 2.51
C GLU A 593 -11.08 -13.08 3.14
N ASN A 594 -9.96 -12.99 2.42
CA ASN A 594 -8.79 -12.25 2.89
C ASN A 594 -9.08 -10.74 2.97
N MET A 595 -9.76 -10.18 1.97
CA MET A 595 -10.14 -8.77 1.94
C MET A 595 -11.10 -8.42 3.09
N SER A 596 -12.04 -9.30 3.44
CA SER A 596 -12.96 -9.07 4.56
C SER A 596 -12.20 -9.01 5.89
N ASN A 597 -11.22 -9.90 6.09
CA ASN A 597 -10.34 -9.90 7.26
C ASN A 597 -9.51 -8.62 7.35
N ILE A 598 -8.93 -8.16 6.23
CA ILE A 598 -8.17 -6.90 6.16
C ILE A 598 -9.06 -5.72 6.52
N ILE A 599 -10.22 -5.59 5.87
CA ILE A 599 -11.19 -4.51 6.14
C ILE A 599 -11.63 -4.52 7.60
N ARG A 600 -11.93 -5.70 8.17
CA ARG A 600 -12.30 -5.84 9.58
C ARG A 600 -11.21 -5.32 10.49
N ASN A 601 -9.96 -5.77 10.30
CA ASN A 601 -8.84 -5.38 11.14
C ASN A 601 -8.58 -3.87 11.07
N GLN A 602 -8.67 -3.29 9.89
CA GLN A 602 -8.52 -1.84 9.74
C GLN A 602 -9.68 -1.04 10.34
N ILE A 603 -10.93 -1.54 10.24
CA ILE A 603 -12.08 -0.93 10.92
C ILE A 603 -11.85 -0.94 12.43
N ILE A 604 -11.42 -2.08 13.00
CA ILE A 604 -11.13 -2.21 14.44
C ILE A 604 -10.04 -1.23 14.87
N ALA A 605 -8.97 -1.07 14.08
CA ALA A 605 -7.89 -0.14 14.38
C ALA A 605 -8.34 1.35 14.38
N LYS A 606 -9.37 1.69 13.60
CA LYS A 606 -9.90 3.07 13.46
C LYS A 606 -11.16 3.34 14.28
N ALA A 607 -11.81 2.30 14.78
CA ALA A 607 -13.03 2.38 15.57
C ALA A 607 -12.77 2.75 17.03
N ILE A 608 -13.85 3.01 17.76
CA ILE A 608 -13.80 3.19 19.22
C ILE A 608 -13.61 1.82 19.89
N ASP A 609 -12.74 1.77 20.89
CA ASP A 609 -12.47 0.56 21.68
C ASP A 609 -13.74 -0.05 22.26
N GLY A 610 -13.81 -1.39 22.24
CA GLY A 610 -14.89 -2.16 22.86
C GLY A 610 -16.08 -2.52 21.96
N ILE A 611 -16.03 -2.20 20.65
CA ILE A 611 -17.02 -2.65 19.67
C ILE A 611 -16.40 -3.72 18.76
N GLU A 612 -17.06 -4.87 18.63
CA GLU A 612 -16.64 -5.92 17.71
C GLU A 612 -17.31 -5.75 16.34
N TYR A 613 -16.55 -5.99 15.28
CA TYR A 613 -17.00 -5.85 13.90
C TYR A 613 -16.93 -7.20 13.20
N ILE A 614 -18.01 -7.56 12.49
CA ILE A 614 -18.07 -8.75 11.64
C ILE A 614 -18.23 -8.27 10.21
N VAL A 615 -17.28 -8.62 9.33
CA VAL A 615 -17.32 -8.27 7.92
C VAL A 615 -17.55 -9.53 7.10
N LYS A 616 -18.63 -9.55 6.31
CA LYS A 616 -19.01 -10.65 5.42
C LYS A 616 -19.14 -10.14 3.99
N ILE A 617 -18.63 -10.91 3.03
CA ILE A 617 -18.75 -10.62 1.60
C ILE A 617 -19.66 -11.67 0.98
N ASN A 618 -20.76 -11.24 0.38
CA ASN A 618 -21.84 -12.08 -0.14
C ASN A 618 -21.99 -11.98 -1.65
#